data_AF-A0A4Q2XJX6-F1
#
_entry.id   AF-A0A4Q2XJX6-F1
#
_cell.length_a   1.000
_cell.length_b   1.000
_cell.length_c   1.000
_cell.angle_alpha   90.00
_cell.angle_beta   90.00
_cell.angle_gamma   90.00
#
_symmetry.space_group_name_H-M   'P 1'
#
loop_
_entity.id
_entity.type
_entity.pdbx_description
1 polymer ?
#
loop_
_entity_poly.entity_id
_entity_poly.type
_entity_poly.pdbx_seq_one_letter_code
_entity_poly.pdbx_strand_id
1 'polypeptide(L)'
;PLLDQFVCVRVINANALDLRRFQFDYDLSFSAMIFNGDGTVYGRFGSWRHQRDGADKSTAALVRTLRAALLLHRGYPGNKGALAGKQGAPVPFRTPVEFPALSASYSLKLDWEGKVARSCVHCHMVGEAFRQHFRTRGEAVPPEWIYPQPSLQTLGADLAADDTARVETVRAGTPAARSGLQAGDQLLSLNGQPLISAADAAWVLHRAPEQGALPAVVRRSSEATGLTLELPAGWRRDSDISRRAGTWQMRAMVLGGMVLEELEESARTGSGLDGGGMALRVKHVGEYPPHDTAKKAGFRPGDIILQADDLKERISESGLIGHLLQNRRPGDRLKVRVLRAGERLT
;
A
#
# COMPACT_ATOMS: atom_id res chain seq x y z
N PRO A 1 -28.42 -3.22 -18.40
CA PRO A 1 -27.41 -3.90 -17.55
C PRO A 1 -26.62 -2.86 -16.71
N LEU A 2 -25.94 -3.22 -15.61
CA LEU A 2 -25.30 -2.22 -14.72
C LEU A 2 -24.25 -1.37 -15.43
N LEU A 3 -23.39 -1.97 -16.27
CA LEU A 3 -22.33 -1.27 -16.98
C LEU A 3 -22.84 -0.32 -18.07
N ASP A 4 -24.05 -0.53 -18.60
CA ASP A 4 -24.65 0.37 -19.61
C ASP A 4 -24.95 1.77 -19.06
N GLN A 5 -24.95 1.93 -17.74
CA GLN A 5 -25.09 3.22 -17.07
C GLN A 5 -23.75 3.97 -16.94
N PHE A 6 -22.66 3.41 -17.47
CA PHE A 6 -21.31 3.96 -17.40
C PHE A 6 -20.68 4.03 -18.79
N VAL A 7 -19.90 5.09 -19.02
CA VAL A 7 -18.89 5.07 -20.08
C VAL A 7 -17.69 4.27 -19.58
N CYS A 8 -17.52 3.07 -20.11
CA CYS A 8 -16.45 2.17 -19.68
C CYS A 8 -15.18 2.42 -20.49
N VAL A 9 -14.08 2.78 -19.81
CA VAL A 9 -12.77 3.04 -20.42
C VAL A 9 -11.75 2.08 -19.83
N ARG A 10 -11.00 1.39 -20.70
CA ARG A 10 -9.88 0.54 -20.30
C ARG A 10 -8.57 1.26 -20.51
N VAL A 11 -7.82 1.46 -19.43
CA VAL A 11 -6.44 1.95 -19.46
C VAL A 11 -5.51 0.74 -19.38
N ILE A 12 -4.62 0.59 -20.36
CA ILE A 12 -3.72 -0.58 -20.49
C ILE A 12 -2.24 -0.23 -20.24
N ASN A 13 -1.92 1.04 -20.07
CA ASN A 13 -0.58 1.56 -19.78
C ASN A 13 -0.69 2.82 -18.93
N ALA A 14 0.39 3.18 -18.24
CA ALA A 14 0.45 4.37 -17.41
C ALA A 14 1.16 5.55 -18.09
N ASN A 15 1.74 5.41 -19.29
CA ASN A 15 2.63 6.39 -19.92
C ASN A 15 2.09 7.83 -19.87
N ALA A 16 0.82 8.00 -20.24
CA ALA A 16 0.15 9.30 -20.30
C ALA A 16 -0.89 9.51 -19.18
N LEU A 17 -0.83 8.70 -18.11
CA LEU A 17 -1.75 8.79 -16.98
C LEU A 17 -1.54 10.12 -16.24
N ASP A 18 -2.56 10.97 -16.12
CA ASP A 18 -2.47 12.22 -15.35
C ASP A 18 -2.49 11.90 -13.84
N LEU A 19 -1.31 11.88 -13.24
CA LEU A 19 -1.08 11.52 -11.84
C LEU A 19 -1.67 12.51 -10.84
N ARG A 20 -2.09 13.71 -11.27
CA ARG A 20 -2.81 14.66 -10.40
C ARG A 20 -4.26 14.23 -10.19
N ARG A 21 -4.79 13.35 -11.03
CA ARG A 21 -6.17 12.86 -10.97
C ARG A 21 -6.24 11.37 -10.67
N PHE A 22 -5.49 10.58 -11.43
CA PHE A 22 -5.56 9.12 -11.36
C PHE A 22 -4.60 8.57 -10.31
N GLN A 23 -4.96 8.80 -9.05
CA GLN A 23 -4.26 8.28 -7.88
C GLN A 23 -5.06 7.13 -7.30
N PHE A 24 -4.47 5.93 -7.27
CA PHE A 24 -5.04 4.70 -6.75
C PHE A 24 -3.89 3.81 -6.27
N ASP A 25 -4.18 2.58 -5.82
CA ASP A 25 -3.13 1.64 -5.47
C ASP A 25 -2.45 1.10 -6.74
N TYR A 26 -1.28 1.66 -7.06
CA TYR A 26 -0.51 1.32 -8.25
C TYR A 26 0.03 -0.12 -8.24
N ASP A 27 0.07 -0.78 -7.07
CA ASP A 27 0.58 -2.13 -6.92
C ASP A 27 -0.51 -3.21 -7.11
N LEU A 28 -1.76 -2.82 -7.35
CA LEU A 28 -2.85 -3.75 -7.63
C LEU A 28 -2.86 -4.20 -9.09
N SER A 29 -3.09 -5.51 -9.30
CA SER A 29 -3.32 -6.10 -10.63
C SER A 29 -4.58 -5.55 -11.32
N PHE A 30 -5.57 -5.11 -10.54
CA PHE A 30 -6.80 -4.49 -11.05
C PHE A 30 -7.29 -3.39 -10.12
N SER A 31 -7.48 -2.20 -10.70
CA SER A 31 -8.12 -1.06 -10.05
C SER A 31 -9.13 -0.42 -11.00
N ALA A 32 -10.19 0.16 -10.44
CA ALA A 32 -11.09 1.04 -11.19
C ALA A 32 -11.24 2.38 -10.46
N MET A 33 -11.37 3.45 -11.23
CA MET A 33 -11.75 4.75 -10.72
C MET A 33 -13.08 5.13 -11.37
N ILE A 34 -14.01 5.63 -10.56
CA ILE A 34 -15.32 6.08 -11.01
C ILE A 34 -15.38 7.59 -10.80
N PHE A 35 -15.69 8.33 -11.86
CA PHE A 35 -15.64 9.79 -11.86
C PHE A 35 -16.65 10.38 -12.85
N ASN A 36 -17.02 11.65 -12.65
CA ASN A 36 -17.88 12.42 -13.55
C ASN A 36 -17.09 12.88 -14.80
N GLY A 37 -17.78 13.23 -15.90
CA GLY A 37 -17.15 13.79 -17.10
C GLY A 37 -16.35 15.08 -16.87
N ASP A 38 -16.61 15.83 -15.80
CA ASP A 38 -15.80 16.99 -15.41
C ASP A 38 -14.50 16.63 -14.64
N GLY A 39 -14.27 15.33 -14.39
CA GLY A 39 -13.11 14.80 -13.68
C GLY A 39 -13.29 14.64 -12.17
N THR A 40 -14.47 14.97 -11.60
CA THR A 40 -14.74 14.78 -10.16
C THR A 40 -14.80 13.29 -9.82
N VAL A 41 -13.88 12.83 -8.97
CA VAL A 41 -13.81 11.43 -8.52
C VAL A 41 -14.94 11.11 -7.54
N TYR A 42 -15.74 10.08 -7.86
CA TYR A 42 -16.74 9.49 -6.97
C TYR A 42 -16.17 8.43 -6.05
N GLY A 43 -15.17 7.67 -6.52
CA GLY A 43 -14.42 6.75 -5.69
C GLY A 43 -13.54 5.81 -6.50
N ARG A 44 -12.85 4.94 -5.75
CA ARG A 44 -11.92 3.95 -6.26
C ARG A 44 -12.46 2.55 -6.02
N PHE A 45 -11.93 1.58 -6.71
CA PHE A 45 -12.11 0.16 -6.42
C PHE A 45 -10.77 -0.55 -6.62
N GLY A 46 -10.51 -1.52 -5.76
CA GLY A 46 -9.36 -2.41 -5.83
C GLY A 46 -9.61 -3.61 -4.93
N SER A 47 -9.39 -4.83 -5.45
CA SER A 47 -9.63 -6.04 -4.67
C SER A 47 -8.43 -6.35 -3.78
N TRP A 48 -8.58 -6.15 -2.47
CA TRP A 48 -7.62 -6.60 -1.46
C TRP A 48 -7.57 -8.13 -1.36
N ARG A 49 -8.68 -8.81 -1.64
CA ARG A 49 -8.74 -10.28 -1.64
C ARG A 49 -7.84 -10.85 -2.72
N HIS A 50 -7.77 -10.22 -3.90
CA HIS A 50 -6.87 -10.65 -4.98
C HIS A 50 -5.38 -10.54 -4.59
N GLN A 51 -5.00 -9.66 -3.66
CA GLN A 51 -3.63 -9.63 -3.13
C GLN A 51 -3.31 -10.84 -2.23
N ARG A 52 -4.33 -11.50 -1.68
CA ARG A 52 -4.19 -12.70 -0.83
C ARG A 52 -4.46 -13.99 -1.60
N ASP A 53 -5.35 -13.93 -2.59
CA ASP A 53 -5.80 -15.04 -3.42
C ASP A 53 -5.94 -14.56 -4.87
N GLY A 54 -4.90 -14.80 -5.68
CA GLY A 54 -4.90 -14.45 -7.10
C GLY A 54 -5.93 -15.23 -7.95
N ALA A 55 -6.53 -16.28 -7.40
CA ALA A 55 -7.60 -17.04 -8.06
C ALA A 55 -9.00 -16.46 -7.79
N ASP A 56 -9.13 -15.43 -6.95
CA ASP A 56 -10.41 -14.76 -6.69
C ASP A 56 -10.97 -14.13 -7.97
N LYS A 57 -12.18 -14.55 -8.32
CA LYS A 57 -12.96 -14.09 -9.49
C LYS A 57 -14.22 -13.33 -9.08
N SER A 58 -14.43 -13.07 -7.79
CA SER A 58 -15.64 -12.40 -7.34
C SER A 58 -15.71 -10.95 -7.84
N THR A 59 -16.86 -10.57 -8.39
CA THR A 59 -17.15 -9.21 -8.82
C THR A 59 -18.18 -8.52 -7.91
N ALA A 60 -18.59 -9.17 -6.82
CA ALA A 60 -19.67 -8.68 -5.96
C ALA A 60 -19.40 -7.27 -5.40
N ALA A 61 -18.19 -7.05 -4.86
CA ALA A 61 -17.79 -5.75 -4.33
C ALA A 61 -17.70 -4.67 -5.43
N LEU A 62 -17.26 -5.03 -6.64
CA LEU A 62 -17.25 -4.11 -7.78
C LEU A 62 -18.68 -3.69 -8.16
N VAL A 63 -19.61 -4.65 -8.25
CA VAL A 63 -21.03 -4.39 -8.55
C VAL A 63 -21.64 -3.45 -7.49
N ARG A 64 -21.35 -3.67 -6.20
CA ARG A 64 -21.80 -2.78 -5.12
C ARG A 64 -21.18 -1.39 -5.21
N THR A 65 -19.88 -1.31 -5.50
CA THR A 65 -19.16 -0.05 -5.69
C THR A 65 -19.77 0.78 -6.82
N LEU A 66 -20.05 0.16 -7.97
CA LEU A 66 -20.68 0.83 -9.11
C LEU A 66 -22.09 1.33 -8.76
N ARG A 67 -22.90 0.52 -8.07
CA ARG A 67 -24.23 0.96 -7.59
C ARG A 67 -24.14 2.15 -6.63
N ALA A 68 -23.18 2.13 -5.70
CA ALA A 68 -22.95 3.22 -4.78
C ALA A 68 -22.46 4.50 -5.50
N ALA A 69 -21.64 4.36 -6.54
CA ALA A 69 -21.23 5.48 -7.38
C ALA A 69 -22.42 6.11 -8.14
N LEU A 70 -23.34 5.29 -8.68
CA LEU A 70 -24.57 5.81 -9.31
C LEU A 70 -25.46 6.54 -8.32
N LEU A 71 -25.53 6.06 -7.06
CA LEU A 71 -26.26 6.75 -6.00
C LEU A 71 -25.66 8.14 -5.72
N LEU A 72 -24.34 8.24 -5.62
CA LEU A 72 -23.66 9.55 -5.51
C LEU A 72 -23.91 10.41 -6.75
N HIS A 73 -23.87 9.82 -7.95
CA HIS A 73 -24.06 10.56 -9.20
C HIS A 73 -25.43 11.22 -9.32
N ARG A 74 -26.50 10.57 -8.83
CA ARG A 74 -27.87 11.15 -8.83
C ARG A 74 -27.98 12.48 -8.08
N GLY A 75 -27.12 12.71 -7.08
CA GLY A 75 -27.05 13.97 -6.34
C GLY A 75 -26.11 15.01 -6.94
N TYR A 76 -25.43 14.71 -8.06
CA TYR A 76 -24.45 15.59 -8.68
C TYR A 76 -25.12 16.64 -9.59
N PRO A 77 -24.69 17.92 -9.59
CA PRO A 77 -23.53 18.48 -8.89
C PRO A 77 -23.80 18.96 -7.44
N GLY A 78 -25.02 18.82 -6.92
CA GLY A 78 -25.39 19.32 -5.58
C GLY A 78 -24.55 18.76 -4.43
N ASN A 79 -24.02 17.55 -4.56
CA ASN A 79 -23.13 16.92 -3.58
C ASN A 79 -21.62 17.08 -3.86
N LYS A 80 -21.21 17.91 -4.83
CA LYS A 80 -19.79 18.07 -5.22
C LYS A 80 -18.89 18.43 -4.05
N GLY A 81 -19.36 19.23 -3.09
CA GLY A 81 -18.60 19.61 -1.90
C GLY A 81 -18.17 18.40 -1.05
N ALA A 82 -19.04 17.39 -0.90
CA ALA A 82 -18.73 16.17 -0.15
C ALA A 82 -17.67 15.29 -0.83
N LEU A 83 -17.38 15.53 -2.11
CA LEU A 83 -16.40 14.78 -2.90
C LEU A 83 -15.03 15.46 -2.93
N ALA A 84 -14.86 16.64 -2.34
CA ALA A 84 -13.62 17.42 -2.40
C ALA A 84 -12.40 16.64 -1.89
N GLY A 85 -12.54 15.91 -0.78
CA GLY A 85 -11.44 15.09 -0.24
C GLY A 85 -11.06 13.87 -1.09
N LYS A 86 -11.91 13.48 -2.06
CA LYS A 86 -11.68 12.30 -2.91
C LYS A 86 -10.74 12.59 -4.09
N GLN A 87 -10.52 13.86 -4.40
CA GLN A 87 -9.73 14.29 -5.55
C GLN A 87 -8.24 14.03 -5.31
N GLY A 88 -7.48 13.86 -6.39
CA GLY A 88 -6.03 13.63 -6.30
C GLY A 88 -5.31 14.81 -5.64
N ALA A 89 -4.24 14.50 -4.91
CA ALA A 89 -3.41 15.50 -4.27
C ALA A 89 -2.33 16.03 -5.23
N PRO A 90 -1.70 17.18 -4.94
CA PRO A 90 -0.55 17.65 -5.70
C PRO A 90 0.54 16.58 -5.76
N VAL A 91 1.11 16.40 -6.96
CA VAL A 91 2.23 15.51 -7.24
C VAL A 91 3.31 16.28 -7.99
N PRO A 92 4.60 15.97 -7.78
CA PRO A 92 5.73 16.63 -8.44
C PRO A 92 5.76 16.44 -9.96
N PHE A 93 5.14 15.38 -10.47
CA PHE A 93 5.11 15.06 -11.90
C PHE A 93 3.68 14.80 -12.35
N ARG A 94 3.31 15.35 -13.51
CA ARG A 94 1.96 15.19 -14.06
C ARG A 94 1.78 13.82 -14.70
N THR A 95 2.80 13.28 -15.36
CA THR A 95 2.76 11.97 -16.01
C THR A 95 3.94 11.09 -15.59
N PRO A 96 3.84 9.75 -15.66
CA PRO A 96 4.95 8.88 -15.28
C PRO A 96 6.22 9.11 -16.09
N VAL A 97 6.11 9.45 -17.36
CA VAL A 97 7.29 9.65 -18.22
C VAL A 97 8.05 10.96 -17.97
N GLU A 98 7.54 11.81 -17.07
CA GLU A 98 8.28 12.98 -16.58
C GLU A 98 9.25 12.64 -15.44
N PHE A 99 9.10 11.48 -14.80
CA PHE A 99 10.06 11.05 -13.79
C PHE A 99 11.42 10.78 -14.44
N PRO A 100 12.54 11.25 -13.85
CA PRO A 100 13.88 10.96 -14.36
C PRO A 100 14.18 9.46 -14.52
N ALA A 101 13.62 8.64 -13.63
CA ALA A 101 13.74 7.18 -13.65
C ALA A 101 13.09 6.51 -14.88
N LEU A 102 12.09 7.17 -15.50
CA LEU A 102 11.30 6.60 -16.59
C LEU A 102 11.55 7.32 -17.91
N SER A 103 11.87 8.62 -17.89
CA SER A 103 12.01 9.46 -19.08
C SER A 103 13.11 8.99 -20.05
N ALA A 104 14.11 8.24 -19.57
CA ALA A 104 15.19 7.72 -20.40
C ALA A 104 14.75 6.54 -21.30
N SER A 105 13.69 5.82 -20.92
CA SER A 105 13.27 4.58 -21.61
C SER A 105 11.83 4.61 -22.11
N TYR A 106 11.04 5.58 -21.65
CA TYR A 106 9.62 5.67 -21.94
C TYR A 106 9.23 7.05 -22.45
N SER A 107 8.25 7.08 -23.35
CA SER A 107 7.65 8.31 -23.88
C SER A 107 6.13 8.29 -23.68
N LEU A 108 5.46 9.43 -23.92
CA LEU A 108 3.99 9.50 -23.84
C LEU A 108 3.30 8.54 -24.82
N LYS A 109 3.95 8.21 -25.94
CA LYS A 109 3.40 7.32 -26.97
C LYS A 109 4.07 5.94 -26.88
N LEU A 110 3.25 4.91 -27.05
CA LEU A 110 3.75 3.56 -27.28
C LEU A 110 4.40 3.46 -28.65
N ASP A 111 5.44 2.65 -28.73
CA ASP A 111 6.08 2.26 -29.98
C ASP A 111 5.28 1.12 -30.62
N TRP A 112 4.45 1.47 -31.61
CA TRP A 112 3.60 0.51 -32.33
C TRP A 112 4.36 -0.27 -33.42
N GLU A 113 5.64 0.01 -33.67
CA GLU A 113 6.49 -0.66 -34.66
C GLU A 113 7.12 -1.94 -34.08
N GLY A 114 6.34 -2.70 -33.33
CA GLY A 114 6.75 -3.99 -32.75
C GLY A 114 7.42 -3.92 -31.37
N LYS A 115 7.47 -2.75 -30.72
CA LYS A 115 8.05 -2.58 -29.37
C LYS A 115 7.04 -2.11 -28.32
N VAL A 116 5.75 -2.37 -28.53
CA VAL A 116 4.65 -1.94 -27.64
C VAL A 116 4.90 -2.34 -26.19
N ALA A 117 5.21 -3.62 -25.95
CA ALA A 117 5.44 -4.10 -24.59
C ALA A 117 6.67 -3.44 -23.92
N ARG A 118 7.71 -3.14 -24.68
CA ARG A 118 8.95 -2.52 -24.16
C ARG A 118 8.83 -1.02 -23.92
N SER A 119 7.85 -0.37 -24.57
CA SER A 119 7.58 1.06 -24.43
C SER A 119 6.44 1.36 -23.46
N CYS A 120 5.86 0.35 -22.81
CA CYS A 120 4.77 0.48 -21.86
C CYS A 120 5.27 0.72 -20.43
N VAL A 121 4.80 1.80 -19.79
CA VAL A 121 4.94 1.99 -18.35
C VAL A 121 3.80 1.24 -17.65
N HIS A 122 4.17 0.34 -16.75
CA HIS A 122 3.22 -0.42 -15.93
C HIS A 122 2.84 0.38 -14.67
N CYS A 123 1.64 0.15 -14.11
CA CYS A 123 1.15 0.94 -12.97
C CYS A 123 2.11 0.94 -11.77
N HIS A 124 2.62 -0.22 -11.34
CA HIS A 124 3.53 -0.32 -10.19
C HIS A 124 4.84 0.47 -10.36
N MET A 125 5.27 0.72 -11.61
CA MET A 125 6.44 1.55 -11.91
C MET A 125 6.25 3.00 -11.48
N VAL A 126 5.00 3.47 -11.36
CA VAL A 126 4.70 4.83 -10.86
C VAL A 126 5.09 4.95 -9.40
N GLY A 127 4.65 4.03 -8.54
CA GLY A 127 5.03 4.01 -7.13
C GLY A 127 6.54 3.84 -6.93
N GLU A 128 7.18 3.02 -7.78
CA GLU A 128 8.63 2.88 -7.82
C GLU A 128 9.33 4.20 -8.17
N ALA A 129 8.89 4.89 -9.22
CA ALA A 129 9.47 6.15 -9.66
C ALA A 129 9.36 7.24 -8.58
N PHE A 130 8.26 7.29 -7.82
CA PHE A 130 8.14 8.14 -6.63
C PHE A 130 9.21 7.84 -5.59
N ARG A 131 9.36 6.57 -5.19
CA ARG A 131 10.39 6.18 -4.21
C ARG A 131 11.79 6.51 -4.71
N GLN A 132 12.08 6.20 -5.98
CA GLN A 132 13.36 6.51 -6.60
C GLN A 132 13.64 8.01 -6.65
N HIS A 133 12.64 8.86 -6.90
CA HIS A 133 12.80 10.31 -6.92
C HIS A 133 13.34 10.88 -5.59
N PHE A 134 12.88 10.37 -4.45
CA PHE A 134 13.46 10.73 -3.14
C PHE A 134 14.83 10.07 -2.96
N ARG A 135 14.93 8.78 -3.29
CA ARG A 135 16.12 7.97 -3.05
C ARG A 135 17.36 8.52 -3.76
N THR A 136 17.25 8.86 -5.05
CA THR A 136 18.38 9.36 -5.85
C THR A 136 18.85 10.75 -5.44
N ARG A 137 18.01 11.52 -4.74
CA ARG A 137 18.37 12.82 -4.16
C ARG A 137 18.97 12.72 -2.76
N GLY A 138 19.19 11.51 -2.25
CA GLY A 138 19.68 11.30 -0.89
C GLY A 138 18.66 11.72 0.19
N GLU A 139 17.36 11.70 -0.14
CA GLU A 139 16.29 12.02 0.80
C GLU A 139 15.70 10.76 1.43
N ALA A 140 15.03 10.92 2.57
CA ALA A 140 14.20 9.87 3.14
C ALA A 140 12.99 9.63 2.23
N VAL A 141 12.60 8.37 2.04
CA VAL A 141 11.36 8.07 1.35
C VAL A 141 10.18 8.35 2.30
N PRO A 142 9.19 9.17 1.91
CA PRO A 142 8.05 9.45 2.78
C PRO A 142 7.24 8.18 3.13
N PRO A 143 6.69 8.05 4.36
CA PRO A 143 5.93 6.88 4.80
C PRO A 143 4.79 6.48 3.87
N GLU A 144 4.09 7.43 3.26
CA GLU A 144 2.98 7.17 2.34
C GLU A 144 3.42 6.50 1.03
N TRP A 145 4.70 6.62 0.66
CA TRP A 145 5.29 5.93 -0.51
C TRP A 145 5.96 4.60 -0.16
N ILE A 146 6.24 4.37 1.13
CA ILE A 146 6.69 3.08 1.69
C ILE A 146 5.47 2.18 1.95
N TYR A 147 4.41 2.74 2.56
CA TYR A 147 3.17 2.07 2.94
C TYR A 147 1.97 2.67 2.17
N PRO A 148 1.92 2.56 0.83
CA PRO A 148 0.87 3.17 0.05
C PRO A 148 -0.48 2.48 0.25
N GLN A 149 -1.57 3.27 0.30
CA GLN A 149 -2.94 2.75 0.38
C GLN A 149 -3.11 1.70 1.49
N PRO A 150 -2.80 2.01 2.77
CA PRO A 150 -2.92 1.05 3.85
C PRO A 150 -4.39 0.71 4.11
N SER A 151 -4.68 -0.52 4.56
CA SER A 151 -6.03 -0.91 4.97
C SER A 151 -6.33 -0.50 6.42
N LEU A 152 -7.60 -0.58 6.82
CA LEU A 152 -8.02 -0.37 8.22
C LEU A 152 -7.41 -1.39 9.20
N GLN A 153 -6.73 -2.44 8.71
CA GLN A 153 -6.04 -3.41 9.57
C GLN A 153 -4.94 -2.74 10.38
N THR A 154 -4.32 -1.69 9.85
CA THR A 154 -3.33 -0.86 10.56
C THR A 154 -3.92 -0.19 11.82
N LEU A 155 -5.24 -0.02 11.87
CA LEU A 155 -5.96 0.52 13.02
C LEU A 155 -6.73 -0.55 13.79
N GLY A 156 -6.62 -1.82 13.39
CA GLY A 156 -7.23 -2.94 14.09
C GLY A 156 -8.56 -3.45 13.55
N ALA A 157 -9.00 -3.02 12.36
CA ALA A 157 -10.27 -3.47 11.79
C ALA A 157 -10.13 -4.05 10.38
N ASP A 158 -10.98 -5.02 10.05
CA ASP A 158 -11.10 -5.60 8.72
C ASP A 158 -12.38 -5.13 8.04
N LEU A 159 -12.32 -4.81 6.75
CA LEU A 159 -13.50 -4.59 5.93
C LEU A 159 -13.83 -5.85 5.14
N ALA A 160 -15.12 -6.18 5.06
CA ALA A 160 -15.60 -7.33 4.32
C ALA A 160 -15.27 -7.20 2.83
N ALA A 161 -14.69 -8.27 2.27
CA ALA A 161 -14.21 -8.28 0.89
C ALA A 161 -15.32 -8.24 -0.18
N ASP A 162 -16.57 -8.49 0.20
CA ASP A 162 -17.74 -8.59 -0.70
C ASP A 162 -18.70 -7.40 -0.59
N ASP A 163 -18.31 -6.37 0.16
CA ASP A 163 -19.10 -5.17 0.45
C ASP A 163 -18.42 -3.89 -0.05
N THR A 164 -19.08 -2.74 0.10
CA THR A 164 -18.44 -1.44 -0.10
C THR A 164 -17.52 -1.11 1.07
N ALA A 165 -18.00 -1.15 2.32
CA ALA A 165 -17.21 -0.77 3.48
C ALA A 165 -17.81 -1.28 4.82
N ARG A 166 -18.40 -2.48 4.81
CA ARG A 166 -18.87 -3.13 6.03
C ARG A 166 -17.67 -3.61 6.85
N VAL A 167 -17.66 -3.31 8.14
CA VAL A 167 -16.66 -3.82 9.09
C VAL A 167 -16.96 -5.29 9.36
N GLU A 168 -15.96 -6.14 9.10
CA GLU A 168 -16.03 -7.59 9.33
C GLU A 168 -15.51 -7.95 10.72
N THR A 169 -14.36 -7.41 11.11
CA THR A 169 -13.77 -7.64 12.43
C THR A 169 -13.21 -6.35 13.02
N VAL A 170 -13.15 -6.31 14.34
CA VAL A 170 -12.44 -5.28 15.11
C VAL A 170 -11.67 -5.98 16.23
N ARG A 171 -10.35 -5.80 16.26
CA ARG A 171 -9.46 -6.43 17.26
C ARG A 171 -9.49 -5.64 18.57
N ALA A 172 -9.64 -6.33 19.70
CA ALA A 172 -9.63 -5.70 21.02
C ALA A 172 -8.32 -4.95 21.28
N GLY A 173 -8.38 -3.85 22.05
CA GLY A 173 -7.19 -3.07 22.42
C GLY A 173 -6.57 -2.23 21.28
N THR A 174 -7.19 -2.19 20.09
CA THR A 174 -6.70 -1.41 18.94
C THR A 174 -7.37 -0.03 18.84
N PRO A 175 -6.84 0.92 18.04
CA PRO A 175 -7.48 2.21 17.83
C PRO A 175 -8.93 2.11 17.34
N ALA A 176 -9.25 1.16 16.45
CA ALA A 176 -10.61 0.92 15.97
C ALA A 176 -11.56 0.46 17.10
N ALA A 177 -11.12 -0.44 17.98
CA ALA A 177 -11.94 -0.83 19.13
C ALA A 177 -12.18 0.34 20.09
N ARG A 178 -11.14 1.13 20.37
CA ARG A 178 -11.24 2.30 21.27
C ARG A 178 -12.13 3.40 20.72
N SER A 179 -12.25 3.54 19.40
CA SER A 179 -13.19 4.49 18.79
C SER A 179 -14.66 4.06 18.92
N GLY A 180 -14.93 2.84 19.41
CA GLY A 180 -16.26 2.24 19.46
C GLY A 180 -16.72 1.65 18.12
N LEU A 181 -15.81 1.41 17.16
CA LEU A 181 -16.13 0.70 15.93
C LEU A 181 -16.47 -0.77 16.24
N GLN A 182 -17.48 -1.32 15.56
CA GLN A 182 -17.95 -2.68 15.81
C GLN A 182 -18.06 -3.48 14.51
N ALA A 183 -17.91 -4.81 14.61
CA ALA A 183 -18.24 -5.69 13.50
C ALA A 183 -19.73 -5.51 13.11
N GLY A 184 -20.00 -5.48 11.82
CA GLY A 184 -21.33 -5.19 11.27
C GLY A 184 -21.61 -3.72 10.99
N ASP A 185 -20.81 -2.79 11.51
CA ASP A 185 -20.93 -1.36 11.16
C ASP A 185 -20.71 -1.17 9.65
N GLN A 186 -21.57 -0.38 9.01
CA GLN A 186 -21.31 0.09 7.65
C GLN A 186 -20.58 1.43 7.71
N LEU A 187 -19.31 1.48 7.30
CA LEU A 187 -18.59 2.75 7.24
C LEU A 187 -19.11 3.60 6.08
N LEU A 188 -19.79 4.71 6.40
CA LEU A 188 -20.42 5.60 5.42
C LEU A 188 -19.46 6.66 4.92
N SER A 189 -18.69 7.24 5.84
CA SER A 189 -17.66 8.22 5.51
C SER A 189 -16.45 8.09 6.41
N LEU A 190 -15.30 8.48 5.88
CA LEU A 190 -14.04 8.59 6.61
C LEU A 190 -13.38 9.92 6.22
N ASN A 191 -12.97 10.69 7.23
CA ASN A 191 -12.45 12.05 7.08
C ASN A 191 -13.33 12.95 6.20
N GLY A 192 -14.66 12.89 6.40
CA GLY A 192 -15.65 13.64 5.64
C GLY A 192 -15.89 13.16 4.21
N GLN A 193 -15.21 12.10 3.75
CA GLN A 193 -15.37 11.56 2.40
C GLN A 193 -16.35 10.39 2.39
N PRO A 194 -17.40 10.41 1.56
CA PRO A 194 -18.31 9.27 1.42
C PRO A 194 -17.55 8.07 0.84
N LEU A 195 -17.72 6.89 1.42
CA LEU A 195 -17.06 5.66 0.97
C LEU A 195 -17.99 4.85 0.05
N ILE A 196 -17.47 4.46 -1.10
CA ILE A 196 -18.15 3.51 -1.99
C ILE A 196 -17.41 2.17 -2.11
N SER A 197 -16.22 2.05 -1.51
CA SER A 197 -15.43 0.83 -1.46
C SER A 197 -14.37 0.84 -0.34
N ALA A 198 -13.77 -0.32 -0.07
CA ALA A 198 -12.62 -0.44 0.81
C ALA A 198 -11.37 0.29 0.27
N ALA A 199 -11.28 0.47 -1.05
CA ALA A 199 -10.21 1.25 -1.68
C ALA A 199 -10.35 2.75 -1.41
N ASP A 200 -11.57 3.25 -1.17
CA ASP A 200 -11.74 4.63 -0.68
C ASP A 200 -11.25 4.78 0.76
N ALA A 201 -11.52 3.80 1.63
CA ALA A 201 -10.97 3.82 2.99
C ALA A 201 -9.43 3.83 2.96
N ALA A 202 -8.84 2.99 2.10
CA ALA A 202 -7.38 2.98 1.90
C ALA A 202 -6.85 4.31 1.32
N TRP A 203 -7.60 4.96 0.43
CA TRP A 203 -7.28 6.30 -0.08
C TRP A 203 -7.28 7.35 1.04
N VAL A 204 -8.32 7.37 1.87
CA VAL A 204 -8.40 8.30 3.00
C VAL A 204 -7.23 8.08 3.95
N LEU A 205 -6.94 6.82 4.29
CA LEU A 205 -5.82 6.47 5.14
C LEU A 205 -4.48 6.85 4.50
N HIS A 206 -4.28 6.64 3.20
CA HIS A 206 -3.07 7.07 2.48
C HIS A 206 -2.83 8.59 2.58
N ARG A 207 -3.91 9.38 2.67
CA ARG A 207 -3.86 10.84 2.79
C ARG A 207 -3.91 11.37 4.23
N ALA A 208 -4.11 10.49 5.20
CA ALA A 208 -4.22 10.85 6.62
C ALA A 208 -2.87 11.35 7.19
N PRO A 209 -2.87 12.09 8.30
CA PRO A 209 -1.63 12.48 8.97
C PRO A 209 -0.91 11.27 9.58
N GLU A 210 0.37 11.43 9.89
CA GLU A 210 1.19 10.39 10.56
C GLU A 210 0.75 10.13 12.01
N GLN A 211 -0.01 11.05 12.60
CA GLN A 211 -0.66 10.91 13.91
C GLN A 211 -1.85 11.87 14.03
N GLY A 212 -2.81 11.57 14.89
CA GLY A 212 -3.94 12.47 15.20
C GLY A 212 -5.30 11.77 15.20
N ALA A 213 -6.36 12.52 14.89
CA ALA A 213 -7.73 12.03 14.87
C ALA A 213 -8.28 11.94 13.44
N LEU A 214 -9.01 10.87 13.14
CA LEU A 214 -9.64 10.62 11.86
C LEU A 214 -11.15 10.42 12.07
N PRO A 215 -11.98 11.44 11.75
CA PRO A 215 -13.43 11.33 11.90
C PRO A 215 -14.01 10.26 11.00
N ALA A 216 -14.98 9.49 11.51
CA ALA A 216 -15.70 8.47 10.78
C ALA A 216 -17.21 8.61 11.03
N VAL A 217 -18.01 8.23 10.05
CA VAL A 217 -19.46 8.05 10.25
C VAL A 217 -19.80 6.62 9.85
N VAL A 218 -20.43 5.90 10.77
CA VAL A 218 -20.90 4.53 10.55
C VAL A 218 -22.42 4.49 10.59
N ARG A 219 -23.00 3.49 9.92
CA ARG A 219 -24.37 3.05 10.20
C ARG A 219 -24.29 1.79 11.05
N ARG A 220 -24.93 1.82 12.22
CA ARG A 220 -25.15 0.67 13.08
C ARG A 220 -26.64 0.41 13.15
N SER A 221 -27.08 -0.75 12.67
CA SER A 221 -28.50 -1.02 12.45
C SER A 221 -29.13 0.04 11.53
N SER A 222 -30.02 0.91 12.03
CA SER A 222 -30.66 1.99 11.28
C SER A 222 -30.06 3.38 11.55
N GLU A 223 -29.24 3.53 12.59
CA GLU A 223 -28.75 4.83 13.05
C GLU A 223 -27.38 5.17 12.46
N ALA A 224 -27.16 6.44 12.14
CA ALA A 224 -25.85 6.95 11.76
C ALA A 224 -25.14 7.52 13.00
N THR A 225 -23.96 6.99 13.32
CA THR A 225 -23.16 7.38 14.49
C THR A 225 -21.82 7.95 14.05
N GLY A 226 -21.42 9.08 14.63
CA GLY A 226 -20.09 9.64 14.46
C GLY A 226 -19.09 8.97 15.40
N LEU A 227 -17.95 8.55 14.88
CA LEU A 227 -16.82 7.98 15.62
C LEU A 227 -15.55 8.79 15.33
N THR A 228 -14.55 8.68 16.19
CA THR A 228 -13.21 9.24 15.95
C THR A 228 -12.17 8.16 16.09
N LEU A 229 -11.53 7.79 14.98
CA LEU A 229 -10.42 6.84 14.96
C LEU A 229 -9.13 7.57 15.31
N GLU A 230 -8.43 7.12 16.34
CA GLU A 230 -7.09 7.63 16.63
C GLU A 230 -6.04 7.01 15.71
N LEU A 231 -5.14 7.86 15.22
CA LEU A 231 -3.96 7.50 14.46
C LEU A 231 -2.75 7.63 15.40
N PRO A 232 -2.28 6.54 16.02
CA PRO A 232 -1.07 6.60 16.84
C PRO A 232 0.16 6.89 15.97
N ALA A 233 1.21 7.48 16.55
CA ALA A 233 2.44 7.76 15.82
C ALA A 233 3.00 6.49 15.15
N GLY A 234 3.22 6.54 13.85
CA GLY A 234 3.77 5.42 13.09
C GLY A 234 2.78 4.32 12.73
N TRP A 235 1.46 4.52 12.92
CA TRP A 235 0.40 3.54 12.61
C TRP A 235 0.51 2.91 11.21
N ARG A 236 1.06 3.63 10.23
CA ARG A 236 1.27 3.12 8.86
C ARG A 236 2.21 1.93 8.80
N ARG A 237 3.18 1.84 9.72
CA ARG A 237 4.23 0.81 9.75
C ARG A 237 3.67 -0.59 9.97
N ASP A 238 2.46 -0.68 10.51
CA ASP A 238 1.74 -1.95 10.69
C ASP A 238 1.12 -2.47 9.39
N SER A 239 1.31 -1.77 8.26
CA SER A 239 0.90 -2.27 6.95
C SER A 239 1.83 -3.38 6.48
N ASP A 240 1.26 -4.54 6.14
CA ASP A 240 2.01 -5.57 5.44
C ASP A 240 2.15 -5.21 3.95
N ILE A 241 3.37 -4.88 3.55
CA ILE A 241 3.73 -4.59 2.16
C ILE A 241 4.50 -5.75 1.51
N SER A 242 4.80 -6.84 2.23
CA SER A 242 5.71 -7.92 1.77
C SER A 242 5.31 -8.57 0.43
N ARG A 243 4.01 -8.56 0.12
CA ARG A 243 3.41 -9.15 -1.10
C ARG A 243 3.14 -8.16 -2.23
N ARG A 244 3.46 -6.87 -2.03
CA ARG A 244 3.24 -5.83 -3.04
C ARG A 244 4.34 -5.84 -4.09
N ALA A 245 3.96 -5.53 -5.33
CA ALA A 245 4.90 -5.42 -6.45
C ALA A 245 6.03 -4.42 -6.16
N GLY A 246 5.69 -3.25 -5.60
CA GLY A 246 6.65 -2.21 -5.26
C GLY A 246 7.71 -2.62 -4.23
N THR A 247 7.43 -3.65 -3.40
CA THR A 247 8.34 -4.13 -2.36
C THR A 247 9.56 -4.81 -2.92
N TRP A 248 9.47 -5.39 -4.11
CA TRP A 248 10.62 -6.00 -4.77
C TRP A 248 11.78 -5.01 -4.90
N GLN A 249 11.52 -3.80 -5.39
CA GLN A 249 12.54 -2.75 -5.54
C GLN A 249 12.99 -2.18 -4.20
N MET A 250 12.09 -2.07 -3.21
CA MET A 250 12.49 -1.66 -1.87
C MET A 250 13.48 -2.65 -1.24
N ARG A 251 13.34 -3.96 -1.49
CA ARG A 251 14.34 -4.95 -1.06
C ARG A 251 15.72 -4.70 -1.68
N ALA A 252 15.81 -4.34 -2.96
CA ALA A 252 17.08 -3.91 -3.55
C ALA A 252 17.65 -2.67 -2.85
N MET A 253 16.80 -1.67 -2.58
CA MET A 253 17.23 -0.40 -2.00
C MET A 253 17.83 -0.51 -0.59
N VAL A 254 17.30 -1.40 0.25
CA VAL A 254 17.66 -1.43 1.69
C VAL A 254 17.94 -2.80 2.29
N LEU A 255 17.52 -3.90 1.67
CA LEU A 255 17.79 -5.26 2.15
C LEU A 255 18.83 -5.99 1.28
N GLY A 256 19.47 -5.28 0.35
CA GLY A 256 20.41 -5.87 -0.60
C GLY A 256 19.82 -6.99 -1.44
N GLY A 257 18.51 -6.94 -1.70
CA GLY A 257 17.74 -7.93 -2.45
C GLY A 257 17.29 -9.16 -1.66
N MET A 258 17.46 -9.19 -0.34
CA MET A 258 16.91 -10.28 0.48
C MET A 258 15.39 -10.24 0.55
N VAL A 259 14.78 -11.43 0.58
CA VAL A 259 13.39 -11.64 1.02
C VAL A 259 13.44 -12.19 2.43
N LEU A 260 12.79 -11.51 3.37
CA LEU A 260 12.79 -11.87 4.77
C LEU A 260 11.42 -12.38 5.22
N GLU A 261 11.43 -13.26 6.21
CA GLU A 261 10.24 -13.78 6.85
C GLU A 261 10.44 -13.76 8.36
N GLU A 262 9.45 -13.26 9.10
CA GLU A 262 9.51 -13.29 10.55
C GLU A 262 9.37 -14.74 11.06
N LEU A 263 10.22 -15.12 12.02
CA LEU A 263 10.10 -16.44 12.63
C LEU A 263 8.89 -16.51 13.58
N GLU A 264 8.08 -17.54 13.36
CA GLU A 264 7.06 -18.00 14.29
C GLU A 264 7.66 -18.46 15.62
N GLU A 265 6.85 -18.47 16.68
CA GLU A 265 7.31 -18.68 18.06
C GLU A 265 8.02 -20.03 18.27
N SER A 266 7.52 -21.10 17.64
CA SER A 266 8.14 -22.42 17.70
C SER A 266 9.53 -22.45 17.06
N ALA A 267 9.70 -21.74 15.94
CA ALA A 267 10.98 -21.64 15.23
C ALA A 267 12.00 -20.77 15.98
N ARG A 268 11.53 -19.72 16.67
CA ARG A 268 12.34 -18.91 17.60
C ARG A 268 12.90 -19.78 18.73
N THR A 269 12.02 -20.51 19.41
CA THR A 269 12.38 -21.41 20.51
C THR A 269 13.37 -22.46 20.06
N GLY A 270 13.12 -23.11 18.91
CA GLY A 270 14.03 -24.12 18.34
C GLY A 270 15.40 -23.57 17.93
N SER A 271 15.52 -22.25 17.73
CA SER A 271 16.77 -21.56 17.40
C SER A 271 17.45 -20.93 18.63
N GLY A 272 16.93 -21.17 19.84
CA GLY A 272 17.45 -20.59 21.08
C GLY A 272 17.30 -19.06 21.17
N LEU A 273 16.30 -18.50 20.47
CA LEU A 273 16.01 -17.07 20.46
C LEU A 273 14.86 -16.76 21.42
N ASP A 274 14.93 -15.60 22.07
CA ASP A 274 13.81 -15.09 22.86
C ASP A 274 12.65 -14.61 21.94
N GLY A 275 11.46 -14.43 22.53
CA GLY A 275 10.27 -13.97 21.80
C GLY A 275 10.25 -12.47 21.48
N GLY A 276 11.14 -11.68 22.08
CA GLY A 276 11.08 -10.21 22.07
C GLY A 276 11.99 -9.53 21.05
N GLY A 277 13.09 -10.17 20.65
CA GLY A 277 14.04 -9.65 19.69
C GLY A 277 13.65 -9.82 18.22
N MET A 278 14.37 -9.15 17.33
CA MET A 278 14.31 -9.36 15.89
C MET A 278 14.72 -10.79 15.56
N ALA A 279 13.95 -11.44 14.69
CA ALA A 279 14.24 -12.78 14.19
C ALA A 279 13.66 -12.90 12.78
N LEU A 280 14.37 -12.34 11.80
CA LEU A 280 13.96 -12.34 10.39
C LEU A 280 14.80 -13.34 9.60
N ARG A 281 14.18 -14.45 9.20
CA ARG A 281 14.82 -15.47 8.37
C ARG A 281 14.96 -14.99 6.94
N VAL A 282 16.16 -15.12 6.38
CA VAL A 282 16.43 -14.90 4.96
C VAL A 282 15.85 -16.06 4.17
N LYS A 283 14.73 -15.83 3.49
CA LYS A 283 14.08 -16.84 2.64
C LYS A 283 14.77 -16.95 1.28
N HIS A 284 15.19 -15.80 0.73
CA HIS A 284 15.86 -15.72 -0.56
C HIS A 284 16.86 -14.56 -0.56
N VAL A 285 17.90 -14.69 -1.37
CA VAL A 285 18.90 -13.65 -1.63
C VAL A 285 18.93 -13.44 -3.14
N GLY A 286 18.81 -12.19 -3.59
CA GLY A 286 18.86 -11.90 -5.02
C GLY A 286 20.20 -12.25 -5.65
N GLU A 287 20.14 -12.73 -6.90
CA GLU A 287 21.29 -13.29 -7.61
C GLU A 287 22.03 -12.29 -8.50
N TYR A 288 21.31 -11.27 -8.98
CA TYR A 288 21.79 -10.33 -10.00
C TYR A 288 21.54 -8.87 -9.59
N PRO A 289 22.34 -7.90 -10.11
CA PRO A 289 22.09 -6.49 -9.88
C PRO A 289 20.68 -6.06 -10.34
N PRO A 290 20.00 -5.14 -9.64
CA PRO A 290 20.45 -4.44 -8.41
C PRO A 290 20.18 -5.20 -7.10
N HIS A 291 19.79 -6.48 -7.14
CA HIS A 291 19.36 -7.26 -5.97
C HIS A 291 20.45 -8.18 -5.39
N ASP A 292 21.71 -8.05 -5.81
CA ASP A 292 22.78 -8.98 -5.42
C ASP A 292 23.68 -8.49 -4.29
N THR A 293 23.38 -7.33 -3.69
CA THR A 293 24.23 -6.72 -2.65
C THR A 293 24.38 -7.62 -1.42
N ALA A 294 23.29 -8.23 -0.94
CA ALA A 294 23.36 -9.12 0.21
C ALA A 294 24.12 -10.42 -0.10
N LYS A 295 23.97 -10.96 -1.31
CA LYS A 295 24.77 -12.11 -1.77
C LYS A 295 26.25 -11.78 -1.77
N LYS A 296 26.64 -10.63 -2.32
CA LYS A 296 28.03 -10.13 -2.31
C LYS A 296 28.57 -9.91 -0.90
N ALA A 297 27.71 -9.51 0.04
CA ALA A 297 28.04 -9.38 1.46
C ALA A 297 28.08 -10.74 2.21
N GLY A 298 27.77 -11.86 1.54
CA GLY A 298 27.89 -13.20 2.11
C GLY A 298 26.66 -13.73 2.83
N PHE A 299 25.51 -13.06 2.72
CA PHE A 299 24.23 -13.57 3.22
C PHE A 299 23.81 -14.83 2.47
N ARG A 300 23.13 -15.74 3.15
CA ARG A 300 22.65 -17.01 2.61
C ARG A 300 21.18 -17.24 3.00
N PRO A 301 20.39 -17.93 2.15
CA PRO A 301 19.11 -18.45 2.59
C PRO A 301 19.28 -19.28 3.87
N GLY A 302 18.40 -19.05 4.85
CA GLY A 302 18.42 -19.67 6.16
C GLY A 302 19.10 -18.85 7.26
N ASP A 303 19.87 -17.80 6.93
CA ASP A 303 20.36 -16.87 7.95
C ASP A 303 19.20 -16.25 8.71
N ILE A 304 19.36 -16.04 10.02
CA ILE A 304 18.37 -15.32 10.83
C ILE A 304 18.96 -13.99 11.25
N ILE A 305 18.40 -12.90 10.75
CA ILE A 305 18.80 -11.54 11.12
C ILE A 305 18.28 -11.26 12.53
N LEU A 306 19.20 -10.91 13.43
CA LEU A 306 18.95 -10.62 14.83
C LEU A 306 19.03 -9.13 15.16
N GLN A 307 19.73 -8.35 14.33
CA GLN A 307 19.91 -6.92 14.53
C GLN A 307 20.34 -6.26 13.22
N ALA A 308 19.83 -5.06 12.95
CA ALA A 308 20.29 -4.17 11.88
C ALA A 308 20.67 -2.82 12.51
N ASP A 309 21.96 -2.48 12.47
CA ASP A 309 22.60 -1.41 13.24
C ASP A 309 22.24 -1.50 14.73
N ASP A 310 21.47 -0.55 15.26
CA ASP A 310 21.01 -0.52 16.65
C ASP A 310 19.63 -1.18 16.81
N LEU A 311 18.89 -1.40 15.73
CA LEU A 311 17.55 -1.97 15.76
C LEU A 311 17.59 -3.48 16.00
N LYS A 312 17.12 -3.90 17.18
CA LYS A 312 17.07 -5.29 17.65
C LYS A 312 15.68 -5.75 18.09
N GLU A 313 14.70 -4.87 18.06
CA GLU A 313 13.32 -5.14 18.48
C GLU A 313 12.61 -6.04 17.47
N ARG A 314 11.63 -6.80 17.94
CA ARG A 314 10.75 -7.59 17.07
C ARG A 314 10.09 -6.68 16.03
N ILE A 315 10.29 -7.01 14.77
CA ILE A 315 9.81 -6.24 13.63
C ILE A 315 9.58 -7.18 12.44
N SER A 316 8.59 -6.86 11.61
CA SER A 316 8.35 -7.54 10.34
C SER A 316 9.32 -7.07 9.26
N GLU A 317 9.38 -7.79 8.13
CA GLU A 317 10.11 -7.31 6.94
C GLU A 317 9.62 -5.92 6.50
N SER A 318 8.30 -5.73 6.46
CA SER A 318 7.63 -4.46 6.13
C SER A 318 8.07 -3.33 7.06
N GLY A 319 8.18 -3.61 8.37
CA GLY A 319 8.67 -2.65 9.35
C GLY A 319 10.15 -2.33 9.15
N LEU A 320 11.01 -3.34 8.92
CA LEU A 320 12.44 -3.14 8.70
C LEU A 320 12.70 -2.31 7.42
N ILE A 321 12.01 -2.63 6.32
CA ILE A 321 12.10 -1.87 5.07
C ILE A 321 11.78 -0.40 5.32
N GLY A 322 10.67 -0.10 6.00
CA GLY A 322 10.30 1.29 6.25
C GLY A 322 11.22 2.01 7.21
N HIS A 323 11.73 1.33 8.23
CA HIS A 323 12.76 1.89 9.11
C HIS A 323 14.00 2.29 8.31
N LEU A 324 14.52 1.41 7.46
CA LEU A 324 15.74 1.67 6.69
C LEU A 324 15.53 2.75 5.62
N LEU A 325 14.39 2.75 4.92
CA LEU A 325 14.11 3.76 3.89
C LEU A 325 13.94 5.18 4.46
N GLN A 326 13.54 5.30 5.72
CA GLN A 326 13.47 6.60 6.41
C GLN A 326 14.84 7.04 6.94
N ASN A 327 15.64 6.10 7.46
CA ASN A 327 16.82 6.41 8.26
C ASN A 327 18.18 6.19 7.55
N ARG A 328 18.19 5.65 6.34
CA ARG A 328 19.43 5.37 5.59
C ARG A 328 19.40 5.95 4.16
N ARG A 329 20.58 6.29 3.64
CA ARG A 329 20.83 6.92 2.33
C ARG A 329 21.57 5.96 1.38
N PRO A 330 21.56 6.20 0.05
CA PRO A 330 22.29 5.34 -0.86
C PRO A 330 23.79 5.41 -0.55
N GLY A 331 24.45 4.25 -0.49
CA GLY A 331 25.87 4.16 -0.12
C GLY A 331 26.13 3.90 1.37
N ASP A 332 25.14 4.09 2.24
CA ASP A 332 25.26 3.73 3.66
C ASP A 332 25.55 2.23 3.81
N ARG A 333 26.39 1.89 4.79
CA ARG A 333 26.67 0.50 5.18
C ARG A 333 25.85 0.15 6.41
N LEU A 334 25.17 -0.99 6.35
CA LEU A 334 24.38 -1.54 7.44
C LEU A 334 25.21 -2.61 8.17
N LYS A 335 25.37 -2.48 9.49
CA LYS A 335 25.95 -3.55 10.32
C LYS A 335 24.83 -4.52 10.70
N VAL A 336 24.93 -5.78 10.30
CA VAL A 336 23.85 -6.75 10.52
C VAL A 336 24.36 -7.93 11.33
N ARG A 337 23.74 -8.21 12.47
CA ARG A 337 24.06 -9.43 13.22
C ARG A 337 23.15 -10.55 12.76
N VAL A 338 23.72 -11.70 12.44
CA VAL A 338 23.00 -12.87 11.97
C VAL A 338 23.31 -14.10 12.81
N LEU A 339 22.35 -15.00 12.91
CA LEU A 339 22.53 -16.37 13.39
C LEU A 339 22.57 -17.29 12.16
N ARG A 340 23.66 -18.04 12.01
CA ARG A 340 23.86 -19.03 10.95
C ARG A 340 24.32 -20.33 11.58
N ALA A 341 23.52 -21.40 11.43
CA ALA A 341 23.84 -22.72 11.98
C ALA A 341 24.26 -22.70 13.48
N GLY A 342 23.65 -21.83 14.28
CA GLY A 342 23.96 -21.66 15.70
C GLY A 342 25.06 -20.65 16.02
N GLU A 343 25.82 -20.19 15.02
CA GLU A 343 26.89 -19.20 15.20
C GLU A 343 26.40 -17.78 14.94
N ARG A 344 26.87 -16.82 15.75
CA ARG A 344 26.57 -15.40 15.58
C ARG A 344 27.66 -14.72 14.75
N LEU A 345 27.26 -14.12 13.64
CA LEU A 345 28.14 -13.40 12.71
C LEU A 345 27.75 -11.91 12.65
N THR A 346 28.61 -11.08 12.07
CA THR A 346 28.38 -9.64 11.82
C THR A 346 28.95 -9.22 10.48
#